data_AF-A0A966SQC0-F1
#
_entry.id   AF-A0A966SQC0-F1
#
_cell.length_a   1.000
_cell.length_b   1.000
_cell.length_c   1.000
_cell.angle_alpha   90.00
_cell.angle_beta   90.00
_cell.angle_gamma   90.00
#
_symmetry.space_group_name_H-M   'P 1'
#
loop_
_entity.id
_entity.type
_entity.pdbx_description
1 polymer ?
#
loop_
_entity_poly.entity_id
_entity_poly.type
_entity_poly.pdbx_seq_one_letter_code
_entity_poly.pdbx_strand_id
1 'polypeptide(L)'
;EDGLLPHSRSKVEGTMDEERRLFYVAITRAKRELMISHCGGRKKYGQVMPCHPSPFLKELPANLIEDAEEKGKQPVTQASAKDMFAAMRAALQ
;
A
#
# COMPACT_ATOMS: atom_id res chain seq x y z
N GLU A 1 -5.81 -0.67 6.55
CA GLU A 1 -5.77 0.43 7.56
C GLU A 1 -6.12 -0.15 8.91
N ASP A 2 -5.45 0.32 9.97
CA ASP A 2 -5.80 -0.09 11.33
C ASP A 2 -7.22 0.34 11.68
N GLY A 3 -8.03 -0.58 12.21
CA GLY A 3 -9.45 -0.40 12.50
C GLY A 3 -10.41 -0.75 11.34
N LEU A 4 -9.90 -0.90 10.11
CA LEU A 4 -10.65 -1.50 8.99
C LEU A 4 -10.21 -2.94 8.70
N LEU A 5 -8.89 -3.17 8.65
CA LEU A 5 -8.29 -4.50 8.51
C LEU A 5 -6.97 -4.48 9.31
N PRO A 6 -6.92 -5.10 10.50
CA PRO A 6 -8.02 -5.79 11.16
C PRO A 6 -9.15 -4.84 11.55
N HIS A 7 -10.39 -5.31 11.45
CA HIS A 7 -11.54 -4.54 11.93
C HIS A 7 -11.42 -4.27 13.44
N SER A 8 -11.85 -3.08 13.88
CA SER A 8 -11.69 -2.63 15.26
C SER A 8 -12.32 -3.55 16.30
N ARG A 9 -13.46 -4.19 15.96
CA ARG A 9 -14.14 -5.16 16.84
C ARG A 9 -13.30 -6.42 17.08
N SER A 10 -12.56 -6.87 16.08
CA SER A 10 -11.80 -8.11 16.14
C SER A 10 -10.66 -8.05 17.16
N LYS A 11 -10.17 -6.84 17.49
CA LYS A 11 -9.25 -6.61 18.60
C LYS A 11 -9.88 -6.83 19.97
N VAL A 12 -11.15 -6.42 20.14
CA VAL A 12 -11.89 -6.52 21.40
C VAL A 12 -12.40 -7.94 21.62
N GLU A 13 -12.88 -8.57 20.55
CA GLU A 13 -13.46 -9.92 20.56
C GLU A 13 -12.40 -11.03 20.51
N GLY A 14 -11.11 -10.69 20.31
CA GLY A 14 -10.03 -11.66 20.23
C GLY A 14 -10.03 -12.50 18.94
N THR A 15 -10.72 -12.04 17.89
CA THR A 15 -10.88 -12.74 16.60
C THR A 15 -9.85 -12.30 15.54
N MET A 16 -8.69 -11.83 15.99
CA MET A 16 -7.61 -11.32 15.12
C MET A 16 -7.10 -12.35 14.10
N ASP A 17 -7.14 -13.63 14.43
CA ASP A 17 -6.72 -14.71 13.53
C ASP A 17 -7.62 -14.82 12.30
N GLU A 18 -8.90 -14.48 12.43
CA GLU A 18 -9.83 -14.50 11.31
C GLU A 18 -9.57 -13.31 10.36
N GLU A 19 -9.31 -12.12 10.91
CA GLU A 19 -8.89 -10.96 10.11
C GLU A 19 -7.57 -11.23 9.37
N ARG A 20 -6.64 -11.94 10.02
CA ARG A 20 -5.38 -12.37 9.43
C ARG A 20 -5.61 -13.36 8.29
N ARG A 21 -6.56 -14.31 8.45
CA ARG A 21 -6.97 -15.20 7.35
C ARG A 21 -7.59 -14.43 6.20
N LEU A 22 -8.43 -13.44 6.47
CA LEU A 22 -8.98 -12.57 5.42
C LEU A 22 -7.87 -11.85 4.65
N PHE A 23 -6.85 -11.32 5.34
CA PHE A 23 -5.70 -10.69 4.70
C PHE A 23 -4.90 -11.69 3.85
N TYR A 24 -4.64 -12.89 4.36
CA TYR A 24 -3.98 -13.96 3.61
C TYR A 24 -4.75 -14.35 2.34
N VAL A 25 -6.07 -14.52 2.44
CA VAL A 25 -6.92 -14.82 1.28
C VAL A 25 -6.84 -13.68 0.26
N ALA A 26 -6.89 -12.42 0.70
CA ALA A 26 -6.79 -11.27 -0.19
C ALA A 26 -5.45 -11.25 -0.95
N ILE A 27 -4.33 -11.50 -0.26
CA ILE A 27 -2.99 -11.59 -0.89
C ILE A 27 -2.97 -12.69 -1.95
N THR A 28 -3.47 -13.88 -1.61
CA THR A 28 -3.43 -15.05 -2.49
C THR A 28 -4.43 -15.00 -3.65
N ARG A 29 -5.30 -13.98 -3.72
CA ARG A 29 -6.12 -13.72 -4.92
C ARG A 29 -5.32 -13.14 -6.08
N ALA A 30 -4.27 -12.38 -5.79
CA ALA A 30 -3.43 -11.79 -6.83
C ALA A 30 -2.58 -12.87 -7.51
N LYS A 31 -2.61 -12.94 -8.85
CA LYS A 31 -1.85 -13.93 -9.63
C LYS A 31 -0.49 -13.43 -10.11
N ARG A 32 -0.35 -12.12 -10.35
CA ARG A 32 0.84 -11.51 -10.95
C ARG A 32 1.42 -10.44 -10.05
N GLU A 33 0.63 -9.41 -9.78
CA GLU A 33 1.05 -8.27 -8.96
C GLU A 33 -0.03 -7.97 -7.92
N LEU A 34 0.40 -7.53 -6.75
CA LEU A 34 -0.46 -7.10 -5.65
C LEU A 34 -0.04 -5.69 -5.24
N MET A 35 -0.95 -4.73 -5.41
CA MET A 35 -0.81 -3.38 -4.90
C MET A 35 -1.69 -3.21 -3.67
N ILE A 36 -1.11 -2.77 -2.56
CA ILE A 36 -1.84 -2.47 -1.33
C ILE A 36 -1.75 -0.98 -1.06
N SER A 37 -2.89 -0.35 -0.77
CA SER A 37 -2.96 1.07 -0.47
C SER A 37 -3.63 1.33 0.87
N HIS A 38 -3.32 2.50 1.44
CA HIS A 38 -3.99 3.06 2.60
C HIS A 38 -4.06 4.58 2.42
N CYS A 39 -5.03 5.24 3.05
CA CYS A 39 -5.07 6.70 3.08
C CYS A 39 -4.40 7.25 4.35
N GLY A 40 -3.80 8.43 4.25
CA GLY A 40 -3.30 9.18 5.42
C GLY A 40 -4.41 9.81 6.26
N GLY A 41 -5.59 10.03 5.66
CA GLY A 41 -6.78 10.48 6.37
C GLY A 41 -8.06 10.17 5.60
N ARG A 42 -9.14 9.90 6.36
CA ARG A 42 -10.44 9.51 5.84
C ARG A 42 -11.53 10.39 6.43
N LYS A 43 -12.45 10.86 5.59
CA LYS A 43 -13.64 11.58 6.07
C LYS A 43 -14.62 10.58 6.69
N LYS A 44 -14.91 10.74 7.97
CA LYS A 44 -15.89 9.95 8.74
C LYS A 44 -16.78 10.89 9.53
N TYR A 45 -18.10 10.75 9.39
CA TYR A 45 -19.09 11.62 10.05
C TYR A 45 -18.82 13.12 9.88
N GLY A 46 -18.43 13.53 8.68
CA GLY A 46 -18.17 14.93 8.35
C GLY A 46 -16.76 15.43 8.73
N GLN A 47 -16.00 14.70 9.53
CA GLN A 47 -14.65 15.09 9.97
C GLN A 47 -13.56 14.24 9.30
N VAL A 48 -12.40 14.83 9.02
CA VAL A 48 -11.23 14.07 8.53
C VAL A 48 -10.53 13.46 9.73
N MET A 49 -10.44 12.14 9.76
CA MET A 49 -9.71 11.40 10.78
C MET A 49 -8.39 10.88 10.21
N PRO A 50 -7.28 10.97 10.96
CA PRO A 50 -6.03 10.35 10.54
C PRO A 50 -6.22 8.84 10.41
N CYS A 51 -5.50 8.23 9.49
CA CYS A 51 -5.55 6.81 9.25
C CYS A 51 -4.13 6.25 9.30
N HIS A 52 -4.00 5.05 9.87
CA HIS A 52 -2.72 4.36 10.00
C HIS A 52 -2.71 3.11 9.11
N PRO A 53 -1.53 2.71 8.59
CA PRO A 53 -1.38 1.45 7.87
C PRO A 53 -1.89 0.26 8.70
N SER A 54 -2.31 -0.80 8.02
CA SER A 54 -2.66 -2.05 8.72
C SER A 54 -1.44 -2.61 9.45
N PRO A 55 -1.57 -3.11 10.70
CA PRO A 55 -0.49 -3.81 11.38
C PRO A 55 -0.01 -5.05 10.61
N PHE A 56 -0.89 -5.70 9.83
CA PHE A 56 -0.51 -6.87 9.01
C PHE A 56 0.52 -6.55 7.93
N LEU A 57 0.67 -5.27 7.52
CA LEU A 57 1.72 -4.88 6.57
C LEU A 57 3.13 -5.06 7.14
N LYS A 58 3.30 -4.90 8.47
CA LYS A 58 4.60 -5.08 9.14
C LYS A 58 5.02 -6.54 9.25
N GLU A 59 4.09 -7.45 9.04
CA GLU A 59 4.32 -8.90 9.12
C GLU A 59 4.77 -9.47 7.77
N LEU A 60 4.63 -8.71 6.69
CA LEU A 60 5.11 -9.09 5.38
C LEU A 60 6.65 -8.97 5.32
N PRO A 61 7.35 -9.89 4.63
CA PRO A 61 8.79 -9.79 4.45
C PRO A 61 9.16 -8.51 3.69
N ALA A 62 9.98 -7.65 4.29
CA ALA A 62 10.33 -6.35 3.72
C ALA A 62 11.02 -6.44 2.35
N ASN A 63 11.73 -7.54 2.08
CA ASN A 63 12.39 -7.79 0.80
C ASN A 63 11.43 -8.08 -0.36
N LEU A 64 10.13 -8.30 -0.07
CA LEU A 64 9.09 -8.53 -1.07
C LEU A 64 8.20 -7.29 -1.28
N ILE A 65 8.46 -6.21 -0.54
CA ILE A 65 7.67 -4.98 -0.61
C ILE A 65 8.47 -3.93 -1.37
N GLU A 66 7.82 -3.35 -2.38
CA GLU A 66 8.27 -2.10 -2.98
C GLU A 66 7.44 -0.95 -2.39
N ASP A 67 8.10 -0.08 -1.63
CA ASP A 67 7.43 1.10 -1.08
C ASP A 67 7.41 2.22 -2.13
N ALA A 68 6.21 2.59 -2.57
CA ALA A 68 6.00 3.62 -3.57
C ALA A 68 6.47 5.01 -3.09
N GLU A 69 6.38 5.29 -1.79
CA GLU A 69 6.84 6.57 -1.24
C GLU A 69 8.36 6.64 -1.23
N GLU A 70 9.04 5.54 -0.89
CA GLU A 70 10.50 5.47 -0.93
C GLU A 70 11.04 5.52 -2.36
N LYS A 71 10.38 4.85 -3.32
CA LYS A 71 10.73 4.97 -4.75
C LYS A 71 10.66 6.42 -5.23
N GLY A 72 9.65 7.19 -4.79
CA GLY A 72 9.50 8.59 -5.15
C GLY A 72 10.59 9.52 -4.60
N LYS A 73 11.24 9.15 -3.48
CA LYS A 73 12.31 9.95 -2.86
C LYS A 73 13.68 9.72 -3.50
N GLN A 74 13.86 8.64 -4.26
CA GLN A 74 15.14 8.33 -4.88
C GLN A 74 15.43 9.33 -6.01
N PRO A 75 16.60 9.98 -6.02
CA PRO A 75 16.94 10.92 -7.07
C PRO A 75 17.05 10.19 -8.42
N VAL A 76 16.33 10.70 -9.43
CA VAL A 76 16.41 10.15 -10.79
C VAL A 76 17.81 10.38 -11.33
N THR A 77 18.42 9.34 -11.89
CA THR A 77 19.74 9.45 -12.51
C THR A 77 19.65 10.24 -13.82
N GLN A 78 20.72 10.99 -14.16
CA GLN A 78 20.72 11.80 -15.39
C GLN A 78 20.55 10.96 -16.67
N ALA A 79 21.02 9.70 -16.67
CA ALA A 79 20.84 8.77 -17.77
C ALA A 79 19.35 8.38 -17.92
N SER A 80 18.72 7.93 -16.84
CA SER A 80 17.29 7.58 -16.83
C SER A 80 16.40 8.78 -17.20
N ALA A 81 16.78 9.99 -16.78
CA ALA A 81 16.07 11.21 -17.17
C ALA A 81 16.17 11.46 -18.68
N LYS A 82 17.35 11.36 -19.27
CA LYS A 82 17.55 11.52 -20.73
C LYS A 82 16.72 10.51 -21.52
N ASP A 83 16.68 9.26 -21.07
CA ASP A 83 15.91 8.19 -21.71
C ASP A 83 14.39 8.44 -21.60
N MET A 84 13.89 8.84 -20.43
CA MET A 84 12.48 9.23 -20.26
C MET A 84 12.10 10.40 -21.17
N PHE A 85 12.93 11.45 -21.24
CA PHE A 85 12.67 12.60 -22.11
C PHE A 85 12.73 12.23 -23.60
N ALA A 86 13.62 11.31 -24.00
CA ALA A 86 13.66 10.82 -25.37
C ALA A 86 12.39 10.04 -25.74
N ALA A 87 11.92 9.16 -24.85
CA ALA A 87 10.67 8.41 -25.04
C ALA A 87 9.45 9.34 -25.10
N MET A 88 9.39 10.35 -24.23
CA MET A 88 8.29 11.32 -24.21
C MET A 88 8.25 12.19 -25.48
N ARG A 89 9.40 12.57 -26.03
CA ARG A 89 9.47 13.28 -27.32
C ARG A 89 9.03 12.41 -28.49
N ALA A 90 9.41 11.12 -28.50
CA ALA A 90 9.02 10.19 -29.55
C ALA A 90 7.51 9.92 -29.57
N ALA A 91 6.84 9.92 -28.41
CA ALA A 91 5.40 9.69 -28.31
C ALA A 91 4.53 10.88 -28.77
N LEU A 92 5.13 12.06 -29.03
CA LEU A 92 4.44 13.27 -29.51
C LEU A 92 4.54 13.46 -31.03
N GLN A 93 5.23 12.56 -31.74
CA GLN A 93 5.33 12.52 -33.20
C GLN A 93 4.37 11.48 -33.77
#